data_AF-A0A8B5X9M9-F1
#
_entry.id   AF-A0A8B5X9M9-F1
#
_cell.length_a   1.000
_cell.length_b   1.000
_cell.length_c   1.000
_cell.angle_alpha   90.00
_cell.angle_beta   90.00
_cell.angle_gamma   90.00
#
_symmetry.space_group_name_H-M   'P 1'
#
loop_
_entity.id
_entity.type
_entity.pdbx_description
1 polymer ?
#
loop_
_entity_poly.entity_id
_entity_poly.type
_entity_poly.pdbx_seq_one_letter_code
_entity_poly.pdbx_strand_id
1 'polypeptide(L)'
;MSDQQQPPSPAERRQQMTAEMERTAFQRKAVSRRSASETLADAVEFFKERGYRAGASARPNQIYIMGGREGVIPRVNGDIKAQENVGKGKVTMLTLNGFGENLSQTMGEYVDHLRTQRKPDQSG
;
A
#
# COMPACT_ATOMS: atom_id res chain seq x y z
N MET A 1 -9.20 8.65 -45.87
CA MET A 1 -7.79 8.64 -45.45
C MET A 1 -7.75 7.95 -44.11
N SER A 2 -7.12 6.79 -44.03
CA SER A 2 -7.10 6.01 -42.80
C SER A 2 -6.06 6.64 -41.86
N ASP A 3 -6.51 7.28 -40.79
CA ASP A 3 -5.67 7.63 -39.65
C ASP A 3 -5.10 6.34 -39.04
N GLN A 4 -3.98 5.87 -39.58
CA GLN A 4 -3.17 4.85 -38.92
C GLN A 4 -2.56 5.50 -37.69
N GLN A 5 -3.24 5.38 -36.55
CA GLN A 5 -2.68 5.72 -35.25
C GLN A 5 -1.39 4.91 -35.08
N GLN A 6 -0.24 5.58 -35.23
CA GLN A 6 1.05 5.00 -34.94
C GLN A 6 1.05 4.56 -33.46
N PRO A 7 1.58 3.37 -33.14
CA PRO A 7 1.68 2.95 -31.75
C PRO A 7 2.55 3.93 -30.95
N PRO A 8 2.24 4.16 -29.67
CA PRO A 8 2.96 5.13 -28.87
C PRO A 8 4.45 4.78 -28.79
N SER A 9 5.27 5.80 -28.99
CA SER A 9 6.73 5.72 -28.85
C SER A 9 7.12 5.21 -27.45
N PRO A 10 8.35 4.70 -27.28
CA PRO A 10 8.85 4.32 -25.95
C PRO A 10 8.80 5.47 -24.93
N ALA A 11 8.95 6.72 -25.37
CA ALA A 11 8.88 7.88 -24.48
C ALA A 11 7.44 8.13 -24.00
N GLU A 12 6.46 8.09 -24.91
CA GLU A 12 5.04 8.24 -24.58
C GLU A 12 4.55 7.12 -23.66
N ARG A 13 4.98 5.87 -23.89
CA ARG A 13 4.66 4.75 -23.00
C ARG A 13 5.19 4.95 -21.58
N ARG A 14 6.41 5.50 -21.43
CA ARG A 14 6.95 5.84 -20.11
C ARG A 14 6.15 6.97 -19.46
N GLN A 15 5.79 8.01 -20.21
CA GLN A 15 4.98 9.12 -19.70
C GLN A 15 3.60 8.66 -19.25
N GLN A 16 2.91 7.83 -20.02
CA GLN A 16 1.63 7.22 -19.65
C GLN A 16 1.77 6.40 -18.37
N MET A 17 2.85 5.62 -18.24
CA MET A 17 3.11 4.82 -17.05
C MET A 17 3.38 5.70 -15.81
N THR A 18 4.18 6.76 -15.95
CA THR A 18 4.43 7.72 -14.85
C THR A 18 3.14 8.43 -14.44
N ALA A 19 2.35 8.92 -15.40
CA ALA A 19 1.08 9.58 -15.13
C ALA A 19 0.11 8.63 -14.40
N GLU A 20 0.09 7.35 -14.78
CA GLU A 20 -0.74 6.35 -14.10
C GLU A 20 -0.25 6.04 -12.68
N MET A 21 1.07 5.95 -12.46
CA MET A 21 1.63 5.79 -11.12
C MET A 21 1.28 6.97 -10.21
N GLU A 22 1.33 8.21 -10.75
CA GLU A 22 0.97 9.42 -10.02
C GLU A 22 -0.53 9.48 -9.72
N ARG A 23 -1.38 9.18 -10.73
CA ARG A 23 -2.84 9.15 -10.59
C ARG A 23 -3.28 8.15 -9.52
N THR A 24 -2.61 6.99 -9.48
CA THR A 24 -2.90 5.90 -8.56
C THR A 24 -1.99 5.90 -7.33
N ALA A 25 -1.28 7.00 -7.06
CA ALA A 25 -0.43 7.07 -5.88
C ALA A 25 -1.28 7.06 -4.60
N PHE A 26 -0.88 6.24 -3.65
CA PHE A 26 -1.47 6.17 -2.33
C PHE A 26 -0.45 6.51 -1.28
N GLN A 27 -0.81 7.45 -0.40
CA GLN A 27 -0.03 7.75 0.79
C GLN A 27 -0.95 8.07 1.95
N ARG A 28 -0.95 7.23 2.98
CA ARG A 28 -1.72 7.47 4.21
C ARG A 28 -0.97 7.03 5.45
N LYS A 29 -1.27 7.72 6.55
CA LYS A 29 -0.87 7.29 7.89
C LYS A 29 -2.04 6.62 8.60
N ALA A 30 -1.73 5.56 9.32
CA ALA A 30 -2.65 4.89 10.24
C ALA A 30 -1.93 4.66 11.58
N VAL A 31 -2.69 4.33 12.62
CA VAL A 31 -2.11 3.93 13.91
C VAL A 31 -2.72 2.61 14.41
N SER A 32 -1.99 1.89 15.23
CA SER A 32 -2.37 0.63 15.87
C SER A 32 -1.98 0.70 17.34
N ARG A 33 -2.74 0.03 18.21
CA ARG A 33 -2.35 -0.17 19.62
C ARG A 33 -1.48 -1.42 19.82
N ARG A 34 -1.36 -2.27 18.80
CA ARG A 34 -0.46 -3.42 18.78
C ARG A 34 0.98 -2.96 18.53
N SER A 35 1.95 -3.81 18.83
CA SER A 35 3.36 -3.56 18.53
C SER A 35 3.60 -3.43 17.01
N ALA A 36 4.76 -2.88 16.64
CA ALA A 36 5.18 -2.84 15.23
C ALA A 36 5.30 -4.24 14.63
N SER A 37 5.85 -5.20 15.38
CA SER A 37 6.00 -6.59 14.90
C SER A 37 4.65 -7.21 14.58
N GLU A 38 3.69 -7.15 15.51
CA GLU A 38 2.34 -7.69 15.32
C GLU A 38 1.60 -6.99 14.18
N THR A 39 1.70 -5.67 14.11
CA THR A 39 1.02 -4.90 13.06
C THR A 39 1.61 -5.17 11.68
N LEU A 40 2.93 -5.35 11.56
CA LEU A 40 3.57 -5.69 10.29
C LEU A 40 3.31 -7.14 9.86
N ALA A 41 3.20 -8.08 10.81
CA ALA A 41 2.80 -9.46 10.53
C ALA A 41 1.36 -9.52 9.99
N ASP A 42 0.44 -8.82 10.65
CA ASP A 42 -0.97 -8.63 10.24
C ASP A 42 -1.07 -8.03 8.83
N ALA A 43 -0.27 -6.98 8.54
CA ALA A 43 -0.19 -6.43 7.19
C ALA A 43 0.29 -7.48 6.16
N VAL A 44 1.36 -8.22 6.44
CA VAL A 44 1.89 -9.23 5.51
C VAL A 44 0.82 -10.28 5.18
N GLU A 45 0.09 -10.75 6.18
CA GLU A 45 -1.02 -11.70 5.99
C GLU A 45 -2.14 -11.09 5.14
N PHE A 46 -2.62 -9.89 5.52
CA PHE A 46 -3.71 -9.19 4.83
C PHE A 46 -3.47 -9.00 3.32
N PHE A 47 -2.24 -8.62 2.94
CA PHE A 47 -1.87 -8.42 1.54
C PHE A 47 -1.62 -9.76 0.81
N LYS A 48 -1.09 -10.78 1.49
CA LYS A 48 -0.92 -12.12 0.90
C LYS A 48 -2.27 -12.78 0.57
N GLU A 49 -3.25 -12.67 1.45
CA GLU A 49 -4.61 -13.17 1.21
C GLU A 49 -5.28 -12.55 -0.01
N ARG A 50 -4.89 -11.31 -0.35
CA ARG A 50 -5.36 -10.58 -1.53
C ARG A 50 -4.49 -10.79 -2.77
N GLY A 51 -3.57 -11.76 -2.73
CA GLY A 51 -2.75 -12.17 -3.87
C GLY A 51 -1.48 -11.34 -4.10
N TYR A 52 -1.12 -10.45 -3.17
CA TYR A 52 0.14 -9.71 -3.25
C TYR A 52 1.29 -10.49 -2.64
N ARG A 53 2.49 -10.27 -3.15
CA ARG A 53 3.72 -10.71 -2.49
C ARG A 53 4.11 -9.67 -1.45
N ALA A 54 4.01 -10.02 -0.17
CA ALA A 54 4.41 -9.16 0.94
C ALA A 54 5.40 -9.85 1.89
N GLY A 55 6.26 -9.06 2.54
CA GLY A 55 7.22 -9.56 3.53
C GLY A 55 8.15 -8.49 4.07
N ALA A 56 9.00 -8.87 5.03
CA ALA A 56 10.02 -7.98 5.59
C ALA A 56 10.93 -7.41 4.50
N SER A 57 11.20 -6.12 4.58
CA SER A 57 12.21 -5.46 3.76
C SER A 57 13.59 -5.55 4.41
N ALA A 58 14.63 -5.09 3.72
CA ALA A 58 15.97 -4.93 4.31
C ALA A 58 16.03 -3.82 5.39
N ARG A 59 15.00 -2.98 5.49
CA ARG A 59 14.92 -1.88 6.46
C ARG A 59 14.13 -2.34 7.70
N PRO A 60 14.58 -1.95 8.90
CA PRO A 60 13.88 -2.31 10.13
C PRO A 60 12.47 -1.72 10.15
N ASN A 61 11.53 -2.47 10.73
CA ASN A 61 10.13 -2.08 10.87
C ASN A 61 9.47 -1.66 9.55
N GLN A 62 9.84 -2.32 8.45
CA GLN A 62 9.29 -2.04 7.14
C GLN A 62 9.06 -3.32 6.36
N ILE A 63 7.90 -3.41 5.70
CA ILE A 63 7.57 -4.48 4.76
C ILE A 63 7.44 -3.93 3.35
N TYR A 64 7.70 -4.79 2.36
CA TYR A 64 7.39 -4.52 0.96
C TYR A 64 6.05 -5.18 0.58
N ILE A 65 5.39 -4.64 -0.43
CA ILE A 65 4.22 -5.21 -1.10
C ILE A 65 4.46 -5.10 -2.60
N MET A 66 4.27 -6.20 -3.33
CA MET A 66 4.42 -6.24 -4.77
C MET A 66 3.28 -7.01 -5.41
N GLY A 67 2.70 -6.44 -6.47
CA GLY A 67 1.61 -7.04 -7.24
C GLY A 67 1.96 -7.17 -8.71
N GLY A 68 1.03 -7.75 -9.47
CA GLY A 68 1.13 -7.89 -10.91
C GLY A 68 0.89 -6.59 -11.67
N ARG A 69 0.47 -6.74 -12.93
CA ARG A 69 0.16 -5.62 -13.81
C ARG A 69 -1.17 -4.99 -13.45
N GLU A 70 -1.20 -3.66 -13.40
CA GLU A 70 -2.42 -2.86 -13.26
C GLU A 70 -2.40 -1.76 -14.33
N GLY A 71 -3.36 -1.79 -15.26
CA GLY A 71 -3.40 -0.89 -16.40
C GLY A 71 -2.10 -0.93 -17.24
N VAL A 72 -1.45 0.23 -17.37
CA VAL A 72 -0.17 0.41 -18.06
C VAL A 72 1.05 0.13 -17.17
N ILE A 73 0.84 -0.10 -15.87
CA ILE A 73 1.92 -0.36 -14.90
C ILE A 73 2.19 -1.88 -14.88
N PRO A 74 3.35 -2.37 -15.35
CA PRO A 74 3.62 -3.81 -15.44
C PRO A 74 3.77 -4.50 -14.09
N ARG A 75 4.12 -3.75 -13.05
CA ARG A 75 4.27 -4.22 -11.68
C ARG A 75 3.99 -3.08 -10.70
N VAL A 76 3.03 -3.30 -9.81
CA VAL A 76 2.74 -2.37 -8.71
C VAL A 76 3.62 -2.65 -7.51
N ASN A 77 3.98 -1.60 -6.78
CA ASN A 77 4.80 -1.71 -5.58
C ASN A 77 4.27 -0.79 -4.49
N GLY A 78 4.48 -1.20 -3.25
CA GLY A 78 4.24 -0.39 -2.07
C GLY A 78 5.06 -0.84 -0.88
N ASP A 79 5.01 -0.05 0.18
CA ASP A 79 5.69 -0.32 1.42
C ASP A 79 4.86 0.16 2.62
N ILE A 80 5.05 -0.53 3.74
CA ILE A 80 4.49 -0.11 5.03
C ILE A 80 5.63 -0.02 6.01
N LYS A 81 5.81 1.17 6.60
CA LYS A 81 6.76 1.41 7.67
C LYS A 81 6.04 1.62 8.99
N ALA A 82 6.48 0.91 10.03
CA ALA A 82 6.00 1.07 11.39
C ALA A 82 6.97 1.88 12.26
N GLN A 83 6.42 2.73 13.11
CA GLN A 83 7.12 3.48 14.14
C GLN A 83 6.38 3.30 15.45
N GLU A 84 7.03 2.73 16.46
CA GLU A 84 6.43 2.51 17.78
C GLU A 84 6.52 3.74 18.68
N ASN A 85 5.78 3.70 19.79
CA ASN A 85 5.83 4.69 20.87
C ASN A 85 5.56 6.13 20.42
N VAL A 86 4.67 6.31 19.42
CA VAL A 86 4.35 7.63 18.89
C VAL A 86 3.30 8.32 19.77
N GLY A 87 3.61 9.54 20.20
CA GLY A 87 2.71 10.39 20.98
C GLY A 87 2.43 9.89 22.41
N LYS A 88 1.50 10.55 23.10
CA LYS A 88 1.18 10.25 24.52
C LYS A 88 0.57 8.85 24.72
N GLY A 89 -0.16 8.34 23.73
CA GLY A 89 -0.78 7.02 23.77
C GLY A 89 0.16 5.86 23.48
N LYS A 90 1.45 6.11 23.22
CA LYS A 90 2.47 5.12 22.85
C LYS A 90 2.00 4.14 21.76
N VAL A 91 1.30 4.67 20.75
CA VAL A 91 0.76 3.86 19.66
C VAL A 91 1.83 3.55 18.61
N THR A 92 1.60 2.50 17.83
CA THR A 92 2.36 2.23 16.61
C THR A 92 1.77 3.03 15.47
N MET A 93 2.54 3.92 14.86
CA MET A 93 2.16 4.62 13.64
C MET A 93 2.66 3.86 12.41
N LEU A 94 1.76 3.61 11.47
CA LEU A 94 2.09 3.07 10.15
C LEU A 94 2.06 4.20 9.12
N THR A 95 3.06 4.22 8.24
CA THR A 95 3.04 5.00 7.00
C THR A 95 2.96 4.02 5.84
N LEU A 96 1.91 4.14 5.05
CA LEU A 96 1.65 3.33 3.88
C LEU A 96 1.91 4.16 2.64
N ASN A 97 2.70 3.63 1.71
CA ASN A 97 2.94 4.25 0.41
C ASN A 97 2.84 3.18 -0.69
N GLY A 98 2.34 3.55 -1.86
CA GLY A 98 2.32 2.67 -3.02
C GLY A 98 1.67 3.31 -4.22
N PHE A 99 1.56 2.55 -5.30
CA PHE A 99 0.86 2.94 -6.52
C PHE A 99 0.21 1.74 -7.19
N GLY A 100 -0.82 1.97 -8.00
CA GLY A 100 -1.69 0.95 -8.59
C GLY A 100 -3.12 1.13 -8.10
N GLU A 101 -4.10 1.07 -9.00
CA GLU A 101 -5.52 1.26 -8.68
C GLU A 101 -5.99 0.26 -7.61
N ASN A 102 -5.77 -1.04 -7.82
CA ASN A 102 -6.21 -2.08 -6.91
C ASN A 102 -5.34 -2.11 -5.66
N LEU A 103 -4.02 -1.89 -5.78
CA LEU A 103 -3.13 -1.83 -4.63
C LEU A 103 -3.52 -0.66 -3.71
N SER A 104 -3.81 0.50 -4.26
CA SER A 104 -4.21 1.69 -3.50
C SER A 104 -5.55 1.51 -2.81
N GLN A 105 -6.53 0.91 -3.50
CA GLN A 105 -7.79 0.52 -2.87
C GLN A 105 -7.53 -0.45 -1.70
N THR A 106 -6.73 -1.49 -1.93
CA THR A 106 -6.38 -2.49 -0.90
C THR A 106 -5.68 -1.86 0.30
N MET A 107 -4.77 -0.90 0.08
CA MET A 107 -4.14 -0.14 1.16
C MET A 107 -5.16 0.71 1.94
N GLY A 108 -6.15 1.28 1.24
CA GLY A 108 -7.29 1.94 1.88
C GLY A 108 -8.07 0.99 2.79
N GLU A 109 -8.40 -0.20 2.29
CA GLU A 109 -9.07 -1.26 3.06
C GLU A 109 -8.26 -1.68 4.29
N TYR A 110 -6.93 -1.75 4.18
CA TYR A 110 -6.08 -2.06 5.33
C TYR A 110 -6.10 -0.94 6.38
N VAL A 111 -6.13 0.33 5.96
CA VAL A 111 -6.31 1.45 6.90
C VAL A 111 -7.63 1.33 7.66
N ASP A 112 -8.70 0.89 6.99
CA ASP A 112 -9.99 0.66 7.64
C ASP A 112 -10.01 -0.59 8.51
N HIS A 113 -9.32 -1.65 8.11
CA HIS A 113 -9.07 -2.84 8.93
C HIS A 113 -8.39 -2.48 10.26
N LEU A 114 -7.37 -1.61 10.25
CA LEU A 114 -6.73 -1.12 11.48
C LEU A 114 -7.68 -0.30 12.36
N ARG A 115 -8.64 0.41 11.76
CA ARG A 115 -9.63 1.21 12.51
C ARG A 115 -10.68 0.33 13.18
N THR A 116 -11.10 -0.78 12.57
CA THR A 116 -12.04 -1.71 13.19
C THR A 116 -11.41 -2.43 14.38
N GLN A 117 -10.12 -2.78 14.29
CA GLN A 117 -9.36 -3.32 15.42
C GLN A 117 -9.23 -2.35 16.61
N ARG A 118 -9.38 -1.03 16.38
CA ARG A 118 -9.31 -0.02 17.45
C ARG A 118 -10.59 0.17 18.26
N LYS A 119 -11.73 -0.39 17.84
CA LYS A 119 -12.99 -0.32 18.57
C LYS A 119 -13.08 -1.50 19.55
N PRO A 120 -12.67 -1.37 20.82
CA PRO A 120 -13.20 -2.21 21.86
C PRO A 120 -14.67 -1.83 22.07
N ASP A 121 -15.52 -2.84 22.05
CA ASP A 121 -16.74 -2.98 22.84
C ASP A 121 -17.14 -1.74 23.67
N GLN A 122 -18.16 -1.01 23.21
CA GLN A 122 -19.02 -0.24 24.12
C GLN A 122 -20.12 -1.18 24.62
N SER A 123 -19.73 -2.09 25.52
CA SER A 123 -20.64 -2.81 26.41
C SER A 123 -20.02 -2.74 27.81
N GLY A 124 -20.20 -1.59 28.44
CA GLY A 124 -19.90 -1.32 29.84
C GLY A 124 -21.04 -0.51 30.43
#